data_AF-A0A2N0PA08-F1
#
_entry.id   AF-A0A2N0PA08-F1
#
_cell.length_a   1.000
_cell.length_b   1.000
_cell.length_c   1.000
_cell.angle_alpha   90.00
_cell.angle_beta   90.00
_cell.angle_gamma   90.00
#
_symmetry.space_group_name_H-M   'P 1'
#
loop_
_entity.id
_entity.type
_entity.pdbx_description
1 polymer ?
#
loop_
_entity_poly.entity_id
_entity_poly.type
_entity_poly.pdbx_seq_one_letter_code
_entity_poly.pdbx_strand_id
1 'polypeptide(L)'
;MNVQTANVSYSNGGTYSIVCNSYCGPLFGYNDLFVNSGIWYSNPVMKCGQYSYPYLVGMPSGRFNIDDYEVFQVIKKPLNQNSC
;
A
#
# COMPACT_ATOMS: atom_id res chain seq x y z
N MET A 1 24.82 -7.32 11.81
CA MET A 1 23.79 -6.45 12.40
C MET A 1 22.56 -6.55 11.53
N ASN A 2 21.48 -7.17 12.02
CA ASN A 2 20.22 -7.27 11.27
C ASN A 2 19.32 -6.12 11.73
N VAL A 3 19.50 -4.93 11.15
CA VAL A 3 18.66 -3.77 11.44
C VAL A 3 17.39 -3.87 10.59
N GLN A 4 16.39 -4.59 11.11
CA GLN A 4 15.00 -4.37 10.68
C GLN A 4 14.47 -3.18 11.49
N THR A 5 14.74 -1.97 11.01
CA THR A 5 14.26 -0.73 11.65
C THR A 5 12.90 -0.28 11.12
N ALA A 6 12.45 -0.87 10.01
CA ALA A 6 11.18 -0.52 9.38
C ALA A 6 10.04 -1.40 9.93
N ASN A 7 8.94 -0.75 10.32
CA ASN A 7 7.69 -1.45 10.56
C ASN A 7 7.10 -1.87 9.22
N VAL A 8 6.59 -3.10 9.14
CA VAL A 8 5.93 -3.63 7.94
C VAL A 8 4.52 -4.09 8.29
N SER A 9 3.57 -3.83 7.39
CA SER A 9 2.21 -4.38 7.45
C SER A 9 1.89 -5.11 6.15
N TYR A 10 1.01 -6.12 6.24
CA TYR A 10 0.55 -6.92 5.11
C TYR A 10 -0.94 -6.69 4.92
N SER A 11 -1.42 -6.84 3.67
CA SER A 11 -2.85 -6.72 3.43
C SER A 11 -3.63 -7.84 4.12
N ASN A 12 -4.84 -7.52 4.59
CA ASN A 12 -5.79 -8.48 5.16
C ASN A 12 -6.46 -9.39 4.11
N GLY A 13 -6.07 -9.31 2.83
CA GLY A 13 -6.58 -10.17 1.75
C GLY A 13 -7.93 -9.74 1.17
N GLY A 14 -8.33 -8.48 1.38
CA GLY A 14 -9.58 -7.93 0.83
C GLY A 14 -9.47 -7.52 -0.65
N THR A 15 -10.61 -7.13 -1.24
CA THR A 15 -10.68 -6.70 -2.65
C THR A 15 -10.08 -5.33 -2.93
N TYR A 16 -9.69 -4.58 -1.90
CA TYR A 16 -9.26 -3.19 -2.01
C TYR A 16 -7.80 -2.97 -1.62
N SER A 17 -6.96 -4.02 -1.57
CA SER A 17 -5.54 -3.90 -1.21
C SER A 17 -4.79 -2.90 -2.08
N ILE A 18 -5.00 -2.95 -3.39
CA ILE A 18 -4.47 -1.97 -4.35
C ILE A 18 -5.64 -1.58 -5.23
N VAL A 19 -5.90 -0.28 -5.36
CA VAL A 19 -7.03 0.24 -6.13
C VAL A 19 -6.51 1.16 -7.21
N CYS A 20 -7.07 1.01 -8.41
CA CYS A 20 -6.86 1.95 -9.50
C CYS A 20 -8.01 2.97 -9.49
N ASN A 21 -7.68 4.24 -9.35
CA ASN A 21 -8.65 5.33 -9.41
C ASN A 21 -8.06 6.46 -10.27
N SER A 22 -8.78 6.90 -11.29
CA SER A 22 -8.30 7.91 -12.24
C SER A 22 -8.18 9.32 -11.64
N TYR A 23 -8.77 9.57 -10.47
CA TYR A 23 -8.76 10.88 -9.81
C TYR A 23 -7.57 11.10 -8.88
N CYS A 24 -6.82 10.05 -8.55
CA CYS A 24 -5.70 10.12 -7.61
C CYS A 24 -4.52 9.29 -8.13
N GLY A 25 -3.35 9.45 -7.49
CA GLY A 25 -2.21 8.57 -7.76
C GLY A 25 -2.37 7.22 -7.06
N PRO A 26 -1.26 6.56 -6.69
CA PRO A 26 -1.29 5.28 -5.98
C PRO A 26 -2.27 5.28 -4.79
N LEU A 27 -3.07 4.22 -4.71
CA LEU A 27 -4.04 3.97 -3.64
C LEU A 27 -3.87 2.55 -3.09
N PHE A 28 -3.38 2.46 -1.86
CA PHE A 28 -3.17 1.23 -1.11
C PHE A 28 -4.24 1.15 -0.02
N GLY A 29 -5.14 0.17 -0.13
CA GLY A 29 -6.29 0.08 0.77
C GLY A 29 -7.34 1.14 0.51
N TYR A 30 -8.60 0.87 0.86
CA TYR A 30 -9.67 1.86 0.72
C TYR A 30 -9.53 2.99 1.76
N ASN A 31 -8.76 4.02 1.41
CA ASN A 31 -8.34 5.16 2.23
C ASN A 31 -7.22 4.88 3.27
N ASP A 32 -6.60 3.70 3.25
CA ASP A 32 -5.49 3.40 4.18
C ASP A 32 -4.27 4.28 3.82
N LEU A 33 -3.91 4.38 2.53
CA LEU A 33 -2.87 5.27 2.05
C LEU A 33 -3.09 5.65 0.58
N PHE A 34 -3.16 6.95 0.28
CA PHE A 34 -3.25 7.42 -1.10
C PHE A 34 -2.64 8.79 -1.30
N VAL A 35 -2.33 9.12 -2.55
CA VAL A 35 -1.87 10.46 -2.94
C VAL A 35 -2.86 11.12 -3.88
N ASN A 36 -3.26 12.35 -3.57
CA ASN A 36 -4.10 13.18 -4.43
C ASN A 36 -3.41 14.54 -4.62
N SER A 37 -3.20 14.94 -5.88
CA SER A 37 -2.60 16.23 -6.23
C SER A 37 -1.27 16.49 -5.50
N GLY A 38 -0.43 15.46 -5.38
CA GLY A 38 0.88 15.52 -4.72
C GLY A 38 0.85 15.49 -3.18
N ILE A 39 -0.33 15.38 -2.58
CA ILE A 39 -0.50 15.34 -1.13
C ILE A 39 -0.85 13.91 -0.71
N TRP A 40 -0.16 13.37 0.30
CA TRP A 40 -0.45 12.06 0.86
C TRP A 40 -1.50 12.12 1.95
N TYR A 41 -2.32 11.09 1.98
CA TYR A 41 -3.43 10.92 2.89
C TYR A 41 -3.41 9.51 3.46
N SER A 42 -3.62 9.41 4.76
CA SER A 42 -3.85 8.17 5.49
C SER A 42 -5.04 8.41 6.38
N ASN A 43 -6.21 7.96 5.94
CA ASN A 43 -7.42 8.09 6.72
C ASN A 43 -8.19 6.79 6.58
N PRO A 44 -7.73 5.70 7.21
CA PRO A 44 -8.34 4.39 7.06
C PRO A 44 -9.84 4.48 7.42
N VAL A 45 -10.71 4.50 6.41
CA VAL A 45 -12.15 4.68 6.59
C VAL A 45 -12.80 3.32 6.75
N MET A 46 -13.47 3.13 7.88
CA MET A 46 -14.27 1.95 8.16
C MET A 46 -15.44 1.83 7.17
N LYS A 47 -15.53 0.71 6.47
CA LYS A 47 -16.83 0.06 6.26
C LYS A 47 -16.81 -1.25 7.04
N CYS A 48 -17.74 -1.37 7.99
CA CYS A 48 -17.98 -2.61 8.74
C CYS A 48 -16.74 -3.22 9.44
N GLY A 49 -15.78 -2.39 9.88
CA GLY A 49 -14.61 -2.83 10.64
C GLY A 49 -13.51 -3.55 9.84
N GLN A 50 -13.56 -3.52 8.50
CA GLN A 50 -12.53 -4.12 7.65
C GLN A 50 -11.57 -3.05 7.14
N TYR A 51 -10.32 -3.08 7.61
CA TYR A 51 -9.21 -2.37 7.01
C TYR A 51 -8.59 -3.20 5.90
N SER A 52 -8.06 -2.58 4.84
CA SER A 52 -7.32 -3.37 3.83
C SER A 52 -5.94 -3.75 4.33
N TYR A 53 -5.40 -2.95 5.27
CA TYR A 53 -4.16 -3.18 6.01
C TYR A 53 -4.36 -2.96 7.52
N PRO A 54 -3.66 -3.69 8.40
CA PRO A 54 -3.65 -3.38 9.81
C PRO A 54 -2.95 -2.03 10.06
N TYR A 55 -3.26 -1.42 11.21
CA TYR A 55 -2.62 -0.18 11.64
C TYR A 55 -1.09 -0.34 11.68
N LEU A 56 -0.39 0.55 10.98
CA LEU A 56 1.06 0.60 10.96
C LEU A 56 1.55 1.62 11.98
N VAL A 57 2.23 1.14 13.04
CA VAL A 57 2.74 2.00 14.11
C VAL A 57 3.71 3.04 13.56
N GLY A 58 3.46 4.31 13.86
CA GLY A 58 4.27 5.45 13.43
C GLY A 58 3.85 6.06 12.09
N MET A 59 2.84 5.48 11.42
CA MET A 59 2.30 6.07 10.19
C MET A 59 1.49 7.33 10.51
N PRO A 60 1.74 8.45 9.80
CA PRO A 60 0.94 9.66 9.97
C PRO A 60 -0.53 9.39 9.64
N SER A 61 -1.43 10.10 10.31
CA SER A 61 -2.86 10.12 10.01
C SER A 61 -3.27 11.47 9.43
N GLY A 62 -4.32 11.46 8.62
CA GLY A 62 -4.78 12.62 7.86
C GLY A 62 -3.84 12.95 6.70
N ARG A 63 -3.63 14.25 6.48
CA ARG A 63 -2.77 14.79 5.41
C ARG A 63 -1.33 14.89 5.89
N PHE A 64 -0.38 14.43 5.08
CA PHE A 64 1.05 14.59 5.35
C PHE A 64 1.86 14.71 4.05
N ASN A 65 3.07 15.25 4.17
CA ASN A 65 4.02 15.33 3.08
C ASN A 65 4.96 14.12 3.16
N ILE A 66 5.33 13.60 2.00
CA ILE A 66 6.37 12.58 1.84
C ILE A 66 7.36 13.15 0.83
N ASP A 67 8.65 12.99 1.09
CA ASP A 67 9.69 13.42 0.16
C ASP A 67 9.71 12.51 -1.08
N ASP A 68 9.85 11.20 -0.87
CA ASP A 68 9.91 10.19 -1.94
C ASP A 68 9.13 8.90 -1.59
N TYR A 69 8.72 8.15 -2.62
CA TYR A 69 8.17 6.80 -2.47
C TYR A 69 8.65 5.89 -3.61
N GLU A 70 8.83 4.61 -3.30
CA GLU A 70 9.27 3.60 -4.26
C GLU A 70 8.25 2.46 -4.35
N VAL A 71 7.93 2.02 -5.58
CA VAL A 71 7.01 0.91 -5.83
C VAL A 71 7.75 -0.18 -6.61
N PHE A 72 7.79 -1.38 -6.02
CA PHE A 72 8.41 -2.53 -6.63
C PHE A 72 7.34 -3.57 -7.01
N GLN A 73 7.30 -3.94 -8.29
CA GLN A 73 6.49 -5.06 -8.74
C GLN A 73 7.38 -6.29 -8.93
N VAL A 74 7.09 -7.34 -8.17
CA VAL A 74 7.78 -8.63 -8.32
C VAL A 74 6.96 -9.52 -9.25
N ILE A 75 7.49 -9.77 -10.45
CA ILE A 75 6.86 -10.64 -11.44
C ILE A 75 7.60 -11.98 -11.42
N LYS A 76 6.89 -13.08 -11.12
CA LYS A 76 7.44 -14.42 -11.30
C LYS A 76 7.66 -14.64 -12.80
N LYS A 77 8.89 -15.00 -13.18
CA LYS A 77 9.14 -15.47 -14.55
C LYS A 77 8.31 -16.73 -14.78
N PRO A 78 7.65 -16.86 -15.95
CA PRO A 78 7.05 -18.14 -16.30
C PRO A 78 8.15 -19.20 -16.27
N LEU A 79 7.84 -20.36 -15.71
CA LEU A 79 8.70 -21.53 -15.88
C LEU A 79 8.68 -21.81 -17.39
N ASN A 80 9.82 -21.63 -18.07
CA ASN A 80 9.95 -22.03 -19.47
C ASN A 80 9.62 -23.52 -19.54
N GLN A 81 8.50 -23.89 -20.17
CA GLN A 81 8.11 -25.29 -20.38
C GLN A 81 8.86 -25.96 -21.54
N ASN A 82 9.98 -25.38 -22.01
CA ASN A 82 10.71 -25.84 -23.19
C ASN A 82 12.17 -26.18 -22.86
N SER A 83 12.43 -26.91 -21.78
CA SER A 83 13.60 -27.78 -21.74
C SER A 83 13.21 -29.12 -22.36
N CYS A 84 13.37 -29.23 -23.68
CA CYS A 84 13.53 -30.52 -24.34
C CYS A 84 14.87 -31.14 -23.94
#